data_AF-A0A9Q9MMB7-F1
#
_entry.id   AF-A0A9Q9MMB7-F1
#
_cell.length_a   1.000
_cell.length_b   1.000
_cell.length_c   1.000
_cell.angle_alpha   90.00
_cell.angle_beta   90.00
_cell.angle_gamma   90.00
#
_symmetry.space_group_name_H-M   'P 1'
#
loop_
_entity.id
_entity.type
_entity.pdbx_description
1 polymer ?
#
loop_
_entity_poly.entity_id
_entity_poly.type
_entity_poly.pdbx_seq_one_letter_code
_entity_poly.pdbx_strand_id
1 'polypeptide(L)'
;MTRAVEVATGDRIGAVLAGRLVQPVFQPIVDLSTRAVVGLEALARGPAGTALEFPDRLFAAARDAGRLGELDMLCAERALELAVAASVPPPLLFVNAEPAVLDQPLSPRLIELVQAGLPFREVLEFTERALPAVPGSLLRLAALVQQWGNSIALDDVGVDPMSLAFLPVLEPEVIKLDMSLVRAPDTSTARTVAAVVRAESHRTGALVIAEGVETEDDLLVARELGAHWGQGWLFGRPGPIETAGRRFDPAAPSLLRAPRPGFHAAAGSPFEAAAGGRPLGTAEALGGLRRVLAAEPTAVVLLSCPEDGVPGFTVALPDLAGQARSVIVIEDPVPGEFAAVVIGAGHGHALCARASDPPQVRVTEDLPTVAAVTRALLHRHT
;
A
#
# COMPACT_ATOMS: atom_id res chain seq x y z
N MET A 1 38.95 7.75 21.88
CA MET A 1 38.58 6.83 22.99
C MET A 1 37.10 7.02 23.22
N THR A 2 36.31 6.23 22.49
CA THR A 2 34.86 6.36 22.39
C THR A 2 34.25 5.60 23.57
N ARG A 3 33.51 6.30 24.42
CA ARG A 3 32.83 5.71 25.57
C ARG A 3 31.66 4.90 25.01
N ALA A 4 31.85 3.59 24.91
CA ALA A 4 30.77 2.65 24.66
C ALA A 4 29.76 2.84 25.80
N VAL A 5 28.57 3.34 25.45
CA VAL A 5 27.44 3.38 26.36
C VAL A 5 26.94 1.94 26.43
N GLU A 6 27.29 1.23 27.50
CA GLU A 6 26.59 0.03 27.92
C GLU A 6 25.15 0.44 28.27
N VAL A 7 24.25 0.29 27.30
CA VAL A 7 22.82 0.45 27.52
C VAL A 7 22.35 -0.76 28.31
N ALA A 8 22.07 -0.55 29.59
CA ALA A 8 21.37 -1.49 30.45
C ALA A 8 20.09 -2.00 29.77
N THR A 9 19.78 -3.28 29.99
CA THR A 9 18.82 -4.14 29.30
C THR A 9 17.34 -3.74 29.35
N GLY A 10 17.01 -2.47 29.61
CA GLY A 10 15.65 -2.02 29.96
C GLY A 10 14.76 -1.52 28.82
N ASP A 11 15.26 -0.69 27.89
CA ASP A 11 14.45 -0.18 26.76
C ASP A 11 15.35 0.34 25.64
N ARG A 12 15.78 -0.55 24.74
CA ARG A 12 16.65 -0.18 23.63
C ARG A 12 15.97 0.76 22.63
N ILE A 13 14.66 0.63 22.46
CA ILE A 13 13.88 1.46 21.53
C ILE A 13 13.64 2.85 22.11
N GLY A 14 13.37 2.96 23.41
CA GLY A 14 13.29 4.25 24.08
C GLY A 14 14.57 5.07 23.97
N ALA A 15 15.73 4.44 24.04
CA ALA A 15 17.00 5.12 23.80
C ALA A 15 17.13 5.63 22.35
N VAL A 16 16.71 4.84 21.36
CA VAL A 16 16.70 5.25 19.94
C VAL A 16 15.77 6.44 19.72
N LEU A 17 14.56 6.39 20.27
CA LEU A 17 13.53 7.43 20.10
C LEU A 17 13.92 8.72 20.82
N ALA A 18 14.30 8.64 22.09
CA ALA A 18 14.71 9.80 22.88
C ALA A 18 15.98 10.47 22.32
N GLY A 19 16.92 9.67 21.83
CA GLY A 19 18.16 10.16 21.20
C GLY A 19 18.01 10.52 19.72
N ARG A 20 16.85 10.28 19.10
CA ARG A 20 16.60 10.41 17.66
C ARG A 20 17.67 9.70 16.81
N LEU A 21 18.05 8.48 17.21
CA LEU A 21 19.21 7.76 16.68
C LEU A 21 18.93 7.01 15.37
N VAL A 22 17.91 7.42 14.62
CA VAL A 22 17.63 6.91 13.28
C VAL A 22 18.40 7.78 12.27
N GLN A 23 19.21 7.12 11.45
CA GLN A 23 20.01 7.74 10.41
C GLN A 23 19.68 7.09 9.05
N PRO A 24 18.72 7.64 8.30
CA PRO A 24 18.39 7.11 6.98
C PRO A 24 19.59 7.10 6.04
N VAL A 25 19.64 6.06 5.20
CA VAL A 25 20.47 6.02 4.00
C VAL A 25 19.55 6.02 2.78
N PHE A 26 20.05 6.44 1.64
CA PHE A 26 19.26 6.70 0.46
C PHE A 26 19.70 5.80 -0.69
N GLN A 27 18.74 5.21 -1.40
CA GLN A 27 19.01 4.40 -2.59
C GLN A 27 18.38 5.03 -3.83
N PRO A 28 19.13 5.17 -4.94
CA PRO A 28 18.60 5.77 -6.15
C PRO A 28 17.56 4.89 -6.83
N ILE A 29 16.48 5.53 -7.26
CA ILE A 29 15.51 5.00 -8.21
C ILE A 29 15.81 5.66 -9.55
N VAL A 30 15.91 4.87 -10.61
CA VAL A 30 16.30 5.36 -11.94
C VAL A 30 15.25 5.08 -13.00
N ASP A 31 15.16 5.96 -13.98
CA ASP A 31 14.44 5.68 -15.20
C ASP A 31 15.17 4.62 -16.02
N LEU A 32 14.49 3.52 -16.35
CA LEU A 32 15.14 2.40 -17.02
C LEU A 32 15.52 2.72 -18.46
N SER A 33 14.91 3.71 -19.11
CA SER A 33 15.22 4.11 -20.48
C SER A 33 16.41 5.07 -20.55
N THR A 34 16.46 6.07 -19.66
CA THR A 34 17.47 7.14 -19.70
C THR A 34 18.63 6.92 -18.73
N ARG A 35 18.46 6.03 -17.73
CA ARG A 35 19.34 5.85 -16.57
C ARG A 35 19.50 7.10 -15.70
N ALA A 36 18.62 8.10 -15.86
CA ALA A 36 18.61 9.26 -14.99
C ALA A 36 17.99 8.91 -13.63
N VAL A 37 18.49 9.51 -12.55
CA VAL A 37 17.94 9.30 -11.20
C VAL A 37 16.64 10.09 -11.08
N VAL A 38 15.52 9.40 -10.89
CA VAL A 38 14.19 10.01 -10.78
C VAL A 38 13.77 10.27 -9.34
N GLY A 39 14.47 9.67 -8.38
CA GLY A 39 14.15 9.80 -6.96
C GLY A 39 15.11 9.03 -6.08
N LEU A 40 14.90 9.16 -4.78
CA LEU A 40 15.60 8.40 -3.75
C LEU A 40 14.58 7.75 -2.82
N GLU A 41 14.83 6.51 -2.42
CA GLU A 41 14.15 5.89 -1.29
C GLU A 41 14.96 6.07 -0.01
N ALA A 42 14.29 6.52 1.05
CA ALA A 42 14.87 6.64 2.38
C ALA A 42 14.72 5.31 3.15
N LEU A 43 15.86 4.66 3.40
CA LEU A 43 15.95 3.40 4.11
C LEU A 43 16.45 3.65 5.53
N ALA A 44 15.60 3.36 6.52
CA ALA A 44 15.94 3.55 7.92
C ALA A 44 17.17 2.72 8.34
N ARG A 45 18.07 3.33 9.12
CA ARG A 45 19.11 2.63 9.89
C ARG A 45 19.05 3.11 11.33
N GLY A 46 19.12 2.18 12.27
CA GLY A 46 19.31 2.51 13.68
C GLY A 46 20.77 2.85 13.98
N PRO A 47 21.15 2.88 15.27
CA PRO A 47 22.51 3.24 15.66
C PRO A 47 23.55 2.25 15.08
N ALA A 48 24.55 2.79 14.39
CA ALA A 48 25.61 2.01 13.75
C ALA A 48 26.40 1.14 14.76
N GLY A 49 26.72 -0.09 14.35
CA GLY A 49 27.43 -1.06 15.18
C GLY A 49 26.57 -1.71 16.26
N THR A 50 25.26 -1.49 16.28
CA THR A 50 24.33 -2.10 17.25
C THR A 50 23.46 -3.18 16.62
N ALA A 51 22.82 -4.01 17.45
CA ALA A 51 21.86 -5.01 16.98
C ALA A 51 20.62 -4.41 16.29
N LEU A 52 20.40 -3.09 16.43
CA LEU A 52 19.28 -2.35 15.86
C LEU A 52 19.68 -1.52 14.63
N GLU A 53 20.90 -1.70 14.09
CA GLU A 53 21.37 -0.94 12.93
C GLU A 53 20.47 -1.15 11.69
N PHE A 54 20.02 -2.37 11.46
CA PHE A 54 19.22 -2.72 10.29
C PHE A 54 17.71 -2.71 10.58
N PRO A 55 16.88 -2.35 9.58
CA PRO A 55 15.45 -2.10 9.76
C PRO A 55 14.70 -3.31 10.32
N ASP A 56 14.99 -4.54 9.87
CA ASP A 56 14.28 -5.73 10.33
C ASP A 56 14.25 -5.86 11.86
N ARG A 57 15.42 -5.71 12.50
CA ARG A 57 15.54 -5.81 13.96
C ARG A 57 15.06 -4.56 14.67
N LEU A 58 15.25 -3.39 14.07
CA LEU A 58 14.80 -2.12 14.62
C LEU A 58 13.26 -2.07 14.72
N PHE A 59 12.57 -2.41 13.63
CA PHE A 59 11.11 -2.42 13.57
C PHE A 59 10.51 -3.57 14.39
N ALA A 60 11.14 -4.77 14.40
CA ALA A 60 10.71 -5.84 15.29
C ALA A 60 10.76 -5.43 16.77
N ALA A 61 11.87 -4.82 17.21
CA ALA A 61 11.99 -4.34 18.58
C ALA A 61 10.99 -3.23 18.91
N ALA A 62 10.65 -2.34 17.96
CA ALA A 62 9.63 -1.32 18.16
C ALA A 62 8.21 -1.91 18.27
N ARG A 63 7.90 -2.96 17.49
CA ARG A 63 6.64 -3.72 17.61
C ARG A 63 6.53 -4.38 18.99
N ASP A 64 7.58 -5.08 19.42
CA ASP A 64 7.61 -5.74 20.73
C ASP A 64 7.44 -4.74 21.90
N ALA A 65 7.91 -3.51 21.71
CA ALA A 65 7.76 -2.42 22.67
C ALA A 65 6.42 -1.66 22.57
N GLY A 66 5.58 -1.94 21.56
CA GLY A 66 4.35 -1.18 21.31
C GLY A 66 4.59 0.26 20.83
N ARG A 67 5.77 0.55 20.27
CA ARG A 67 6.21 1.90 19.85
C ARG A 67 6.50 2.01 18.35
N LEU A 68 5.85 1.15 17.55
CA LEU A 68 6.03 1.11 16.09
C LEU A 68 5.70 2.45 15.44
N GLY A 69 4.54 3.04 15.76
CA GLY A 69 4.14 4.32 15.18
C GLY A 69 5.09 5.47 15.52
N GLU A 70 5.65 5.49 16.74
CA GLU A 70 6.64 6.51 17.13
C GLU A 70 7.96 6.36 16.37
N LEU A 71 8.40 5.12 16.12
CA LEU A 71 9.58 4.85 15.29
C LEU A 71 9.33 5.26 13.83
N ASP A 72 8.17 4.91 13.28
CA ASP A 72 7.81 5.23 11.90
C ASP A 72 7.80 6.75 11.65
N MET A 73 7.19 7.50 12.58
CA MET A 73 7.22 8.97 12.56
C MET A 73 8.64 9.53 12.63
N LEU A 74 9.50 8.97 13.48
CA LEU A 74 10.91 9.38 13.54
C LEU A 74 11.63 9.08 12.22
N CYS A 75 11.39 7.92 11.59
CA CYS A 75 11.97 7.57 10.30
C CYS A 75 11.60 8.59 9.22
N ALA A 76 10.31 8.91 9.08
CA ALA A 76 9.82 9.92 8.14
C ALA A 76 10.43 11.30 8.42
N GLU A 77 10.45 11.72 9.68
CA GLU A 77 11.01 13.00 10.08
C GLU A 77 12.50 13.11 9.72
N ARG A 78 13.29 12.09 10.04
CA ARG A 78 14.73 12.07 9.71
C ARG A 78 14.98 12.02 8.21
N ALA A 79 14.13 11.33 7.45
CA ALA A 79 14.24 11.29 5.98
C ALA A 79 14.01 12.68 5.37
N LEU A 80 12.93 13.36 5.78
CA LEU A 80 12.60 14.70 5.29
C LEU A 80 13.64 15.74 5.72
N GLU A 81 14.12 15.69 6.97
CA GLU A 81 15.15 16.60 7.46
C GLU A 81 16.43 16.53 6.63
N LEU A 82 16.90 15.32 6.32
CA LEU A 82 18.10 15.12 5.51
C LEU A 82 17.87 15.52 4.04
N ALA A 83 16.71 15.22 3.48
CA ALA A 83 16.37 15.58 2.11
C ALA A 83 16.23 17.09 1.91
N VAL A 84 15.64 17.82 2.86
CA VAL A 84 15.54 19.28 2.85
C VAL A 84 16.91 19.93 3.02
N ALA A 85 17.78 19.35 3.85
CA ALA A 85 19.13 19.87 4.09
C ALA A 85 20.14 19.54 2.96
N ALA A 86 19.78 18.67 2.01
CA ALA A 86 20.66 18.27 0.94
C ALA A 86 21.01 19.45 0.02
N SER A 87 22.27 19.55 -0.41
CA SER A 87 22.70 20.59 -1.35
C SER A 87 22.00 20.52 -2.69
N VAL A 88 21.59 19.32 -3.10
CA VAL A 88 20.74 19.06 -4.26
C VAL A 88 19.62 18.14 -3.79
N PRO A 89 18.43 18.68 -3.48
CA PRO A 89 17.28 17.86 -3.10
C PRO A 89 16.88 16.91 -4.24
N PRO A 90 16.42 15.70 -3.93
CA PRO A 90 15.91 14.79 -4.95
C PRO A 90 14.58 15.31 -5.51
N PRO A 91 14.21 15.02 -6.76
CA PRO A 91 12.89 15.38 -7.28
C PRO A 91 11.75 14.59 -6.62
N LEU A 92 11.99 13.31 -6.35
CA LEU A 92 11.08 12.41 -5.64
C LEU A 92 11.78 11.82 -4.41
N LEU A 93 11.06 11.80 -3.28
CA LEU A 93 11.51 11.12 -2.07
C LEU A 93 10.48 10.07 -1.67
N PHE A 94 10.92 8.82 -1.63
CA PHE A 94 10.11 7.68 -1.20
C PHE A 94 10.37 7.38 0.27
N VAL A 95 9.30 7.26 1.05
CA VAL A 95 9.35 7.08 2.50
C VAL A 95 8.34 5.99 2.89
N ASN A 96 8.81 4.97 3.60
CA ASN A 96 7.95 3.92 4.14
C ASN A 96 6.97 4.49 5.17
N ALA A 97 5.72 4.00 5.17
CA ALA A 97 4.68 4.38 6.13
C ALA A 97 3.92 3.15 6.64
N GLU A 98 3.92 2.96 7.96
CA GLU A 98 3.21 1.88 8.64
C GLU A 98 1.82 2.37 9.11
N PRO A 99 0.73 1.58 8.99
CA PRO A 99 -0.60 1.99 9.45
C PRO A 99 -0.69 2.37 10.93
N ALA A 100 0.24 1.85 11.75
CA ALA A 100 0.35 2.16 13.18
C ALA A 100 0.60 3.67 13.45
N VAL A 101 0.99 4.43 12.43
CA VAL A 101 1.12 5.89 12.50
C VAL A 101 -0.21 6.59 12.76
N LEU A 102 -1.34 6.00 12.38
CA LEU A 102 -2.67 6.60 12.54
C LEU A 102 -3.06 6.80 14.00
N ASP A 103 -2.50 6.00 14.91
CA ASP A 103 -2.75 6.09 16.34
C ASP A 103 -1.81 7.09 17.04
N GLN A 104 -0.94 7.76 16.28
CA GLN A 104 0.03 8.73 16.79
C GLN A 104 -0.40 10.16 16.45
N PRO A 105 -0.19 11.13 17.36
CA PRO A 105 -0.28 12.53 16.97
C PRO A 105 0.79 12.83 15.92
N LEU A 106 0.43 13.67 14.94
CA LEU A 106 1.40 14.14 13.95
C LEU A 106 2.56 14.87 14.65
N SER A 107 3.78 14.57 14.21
CA SER A 107 4.97 15.24 14.72
C SER A 107 4.89 16.73 14.38
N PRO A 108 5.02 17.64 15.36
CA PRO A 108 5.11 19.07 15.09
C PRO A 108 6.23 19.42 14.11
N ARG A 109 7.32 18.66 14.12
CA ARG A 109 8.45 18.86 13.23
C ARG A 109 8.15 18.44 11.79
N LEU A 110 7.43 17.33 11.59
CA LEU A 110 6.93 16.96 10.27
C LEU A 110 5.97 18.03 9.72
N ILE A 111 5.04 18.49 10.56
CA ILE A 111 4.12 19.58 10.19
C ILE A 111 4.91 20.82 9.76
N GLU A 112 5.91 21.24 10.55
CA GLU A 112 6.77 22.38 10.23
C GLU A 112 7.48 22.21 8.88
N LEU A 113 8.09 21.04 8.63
CA LEU A 113 8.79 20.75 7.38
C LEU A 113 7.86 20.81 6.17
N VAL A 114 6.67 20.20 6.28
CA VAL A 114 5.68 20.20 5.21
C VAL A 114 5.13 21.61 4.96
N GLN A 115 4.82 22.36 6.02
CA GLN A 115 4.32 23.73 5.92
C GLN A 115 5.35 24.72 5.37
N ALA A 116 6.64 24.47 5.60
CA ALA A 116 7.72 25.25 5.00
C ALA A 116 7.83 25.06 3.48
N GLY A 117 7.17 24.03 2.92
CA GLY A 117 7.22 23.68 1.51
C GLY A 117 8.39 22.76 1.19
N LEU A 118 8.08 21.50 0.90
CA LEU A 118 9.10 20.52 0.51
C LEU A 118 9.62 20.84 -0.90
N PRO A 119 10.95 20.83 -1.14
CA PRO A 119 11.52 21.06 -2.46
C PRO A 119 11.41 19.84 -3.39
N PHE A 120 10.66 18.82 -2.96
CA PHE A 120 10.51 17.53 -3.61
C PHE A 120 9.08 17.02 -3.46
N ARG A 121 8.69 16.10 -4.33
CA ARG A 121 7.42 15.40 -4.21
C ARG A 121 7.63 14.11 -3.41
N GLU A 122 6.98 14.04 -2.27
CA GLU A 122 7.05 12.88 -1.38
C GLU A 122 6.05 11.79 -1.83
N VAL A 123 6.53 10.55 -1.80
CA VAL A 123 5.77 9.33 -2.12
C VAL A 123 5.81 8.41 -0.91
N LEU A 124 4.65 8.11 -0.34
CA LEU A 124 4.54 7.25 0.84
C LEU A 124 4.35 5.81 0.39
N GLU A 125 5.21 4.92 0.86
CA GLU A 125 5.21 3.50 0.50
C GLU A 125 4.47 2.70 1.54
N PHE A 126 3.47 1.93 1.09
CA PHE A 126 2.72 1.00 1.93
C PHE A 126 3.08 -0.43 1.56
N THR A 127 3.44 -1.24 2.56
CA THR A 127 3.80 -2.64 2.32
C THR A 127 2.57 -3.54 2.26
N GLU A 128 2.64 -4.65 1.52
CA GLU A 128 1.55 -5.63 1.48
C GLU A 128 1.27 -6.27 2.86
N ARG A 129 2.27 -6.32 3.76
CA ARG A 129 2.14 -6.91 5.10
C ARG A 129 1.16 -6.15 6.00
N ALA A 130 0.92 -4.88 5.69
CA ALA A 130 -0.09 -4.07 6.34
C ALA A 130 -1.53 -4.46 5.93
N LEU A 131 -1.72 -5.11 4.78
CA LEU A 131 -3.04 -5.39 4.20
C LEU A 131 -3.90 -6.36 5.02
N PRO A 132 -3.38 -7.51 5.53
CA PRO A 132 -4.23 -8.48 6.22
C PRO A 132 -4.59 -8.09 7.65
N ALA A 133 -3.77 -7.27 8.31
CA ALA A 133 -3.95 -6.95 9.73
C ALA A 133 -5.08 -5.95 9.95
N VAL A 134 -5.12 -4.84 9.19
CA VAL A 134 -6.16 -3.81 9.32
C VAL A 134 -6.37 -3.06 7.98
N PRO A 135 -7.03 -3.67 6.97
CA PRO A 135 -7.17 -3.05 5.65
C PRO A 135 -7.92 -1.70 5.67
N GLY A 136 -8.82 -1.48 6.63
CA GLY A 136 -9.47 -0.19 6.85
C GLY A 136 -8.50 0.93 7.27
N SER A 137 -7.51 0.61 8.12
CA SER A 137 -6.46 1.57 8.51
C SER A 137 -5.64 2.00 7.31
N LEU A 138 -5.25 1.06 6.44
CA LEU A 138 -4.50 1.42 5.24
C LEU A 138 -5.27 2.42 4.36
N LEU A 139 -6.57 2.19 4.13
CA LEU A 139 -7.37 3.12 3.36
C LEU A 139 -7.50 4.50 4.01
N ARG A 140 -7.62 4.56 5.34
CA ARG A 140 -7.61 5.84 6.07
C ARG A 140 -6.29 6.57 5.91
N LEU A 141 -5.16 5.85 6.01
CA LEU A 141 -3.85 6.42 5.78
C LEU A 141 -3.69 6.92 4.34
N ALA A 142 -4.08 6.12 3.35
CA ALA A 142 -4.06 6.53 1.94
C ALA A 142 -4.93 7.78 1.68
N ALA A 143 -6.11 7.86 2.29
CA ALA A 143 -6.98 9.03 2.22
C ALA A 143 -6.34 10.28 2.81
N LEU A 144 -5.73 10.15 3.99
CA LEU A 144 -5.04 11.24 4.66
C LEU A 144 -3.85 11.74 3.85
N VAL A 145 -3.01 10.82 3.34
CA VAL A 145 -1.85 11.13 2.50
C VAL A 145 -2.27 11.85 1.22
N GLN A 146 -3.29 11.38 0.51
CA GLN A 146 -3.78 12.06 -0.68
C GLN A 146 -4.45 13.41 -0.36
N GLN A 147 -5.11 13.56 0.80
CA GLN A 147 -5.67 14.83 1.23
C GLN A 147 -4.58 15.88 1.49
N TRP A 148 -3.39 15.47 1.93
CA TRP A 148 -2.22 16.35 2.04
C TRP A 148 -1.54 16.65 0.70
N GLY A 149 -2.00 16.03 -0.39
CA GLY A 149 -1.42 16.23 -1.72
C GLY A 149 -0.15 15.42 -1.96
N ASN A 150 0.08 14.36 -1.18
CA ASN A 150 1.18 13.43 -1.36
C ASN A 150 0.77 12.25 -2.24
N SER A 151 1.76 11.53 -2.79
CA SER A 151 1.53 10.35 -3.62
C SER A 151 1.65 9.08 -2.80
N ILE A 152 1.02 8.00 -3.26
CA ILE A 152 1.14 6.70 -2.61
C ILE A 152 1.80 5.69 -3.54
N ALA A 153 2.60 4.79 -2.96
CA ALA A 153 3.13 3.61 -3.61
C ALA A 153 2.66 2.35 -2.88
N LEU A 154 2.36 1.30 -3.63
CA LEU A 154 2.19 -0.05 -3.06
C LEU A 154 3.48 -0.83 -3.26
N ASP A 155 4.07 -1.27 -2.15
CA ASP A 155 5.35 -1.97 -2.11
C ASP A 155 5.20 -3.50 -2.04
N ASP A 156 6.29 -4.21 -2.38
CA ASP A 156 6.38 -5.68 -2.38
C ASP A 156 5.31 -6.39 -3.25
N VAL A 157 4.83 -5.76 -4.33
CA VAL A 157 3.75 -6.34 -5.15
C VAL A 157 4.21 -7.61 -5.85
N GLY A 158 3.42 -8.67 -5.66
CA GLY A 158 3.63 -9.99 -6.29
C GLY A 158 4.20 -11.07 -5.36
N VAL A 159 4.53 -10.74 -4.11
CA VAL A 159 4.89 -11.72 -3.08
C VAL A 159 3.63 -12.46 -2.59
N ASP A 160 2.58 -11.73 -2.22
CA ASP A 160 1.29 -12.29 -1.85
C ASP A 160 0.21 -11.93 -2.90
N PRO A 161 -0.62 -12.89 -3.39
CA PRO A 161 -1.79 -12.60 -4.23
C PRO A 161 -2.72 -11.49 -3.72
N MET A 162 -2.75 -11.25 -2.40
CA MET A 162 -3.49 -10.15 -1.75
C MET A 162 -3.05 -8.78 -2.26
N SER A 163 -1.76 -8.55 -2.54
CA SER A 163 -1.28 -7.23 -3.00
C SER A 163 -1.94 -6.84 -4.33
N LEU A 164 -2.14 -7.80 -5.23
CA LEU A 164 -2.84 -7.58 -6.50
C LEU A 164 -4.33 -7.27 -6.32
N ALA A 165 -4.97 -7.86 -5.32
CA ALA A 165 -6.37 -7.61 -5.02
C ALA A 165 -6.62 -6.17 -4.54
N PHE A 166 -5.65 -5.53 -3.91
CA PHE A 166 -5.80 -4.15 -3.42
C PHE A 166 -5.44 -3.08 -4.44
N LEU A 167 -4.79 -3.42 -5.55
CA LEU A 167 -4.45 -2.46 -6.61
C LEU A 167 -5.66 -1.65 -7.12
N PRO A 168 -6.82 -2.26 -7.47
CA PRO A 168 -7.98 -1.50 -7.94
C PRO A 168 -8.61 -0.63 -6.83
N VAL A 169 -8.39 -1.00 -5.57
CA VAL A 169 -8.97 -0.35 -4.39
C VAL A 169 -8.15 0.88 -4.00
N LEU A 170 -6.83 0.73 -3.96
CA LEU A 170 -5.84 1.77 -3.64
C LEU A 170 -5.52 2.65 -4.85
N GLU A 171 -5.53 2.10 -6.07
CA GLU A 171 -5.06 2.75 -7.29
C GLU A 171 -3.86 3.68 -7.02
N PRO A 172 -2.69 3.15 -6.64
CA PRO A 172 -1.54 3.97 -6.23
C PRO A 172 -0.90 4.68 -7.42
N GLU A 173 -0.18 5.78 -7.17
CA GLU A 173 0.60 6.47 -8.21
C GLU A 173 1.81 5.64 -8.65
N VAL A 174 2.31 4.80 -7.75
CA VAL A 174 3.45 3.90 -8.00
C VAL A 174 3.13 2.48 -7.55
N ILE A 175 3.55 1.50 -8.36
CA ILE A 175 3.51 0.08 -8.04
C ILE A 175 4.96 -0.42 -8.01
N LYS A 176 5.43 -0.95 -6.88
CA LYS A 176 6.78 -1.51 -6.77
C LYS A 176 6.70 -3.04 -6.82
N LEU A 177 7.37 -3.62 -7.80
CA LEU A 177 7.48 -5.05 -8.01
C LEU A 177 8.63 -5.60 -7.17
N ASP A 178 8.32 -6.59 -6.33
CA ASP A 178 9.33 -7.24 -5.49
C ASP A 178 10.43 -7.92 -6.32
N MET A 179 11.64 -7.96 -5.77
CA MET A 179 12.80 -8.54 -6.43
C MET A 179 12.61 -10.00 -6.81
N SER A 180 11.78 -10.78 -6.10
CA SER A 180 11.55 -12.20 -6.42
C SER A 180 10.99 -12.39 -7.82
N LEU A 181 10.22 -11.43 -8.34
CA LEU A 181 9.69 -11.46 -9.71
C LEU A 181 10.79 -11.23 -10.75
N VAL A 182 11.74 -10.35 -10.44
CA VAL A 182 12.91 -10.08 -11.28
C VAL A 182 13.86 -11.29 -11.28
N ARG A 183 14.02 -11.97 -10.13
CA ARG A 183 14.87 -13.16 -10.00
C ARG A 183 14.26 -14.43 -10.58
N ALA A 184 12.93 -14.52 -10.68
CA ALA A 184 12.23 -15.71 -11.18
C ALA A 184 11.13 -15.36 -12.22
N PRO A 185 11.50 -14.75 -13.36
CA PRO A 185 10.53 -14.21 -14.31
C PRO A 185 9.73 -15.27 -15.08
N ASP A 186 10.26 -16.50 -15.18
CA ASP A 186 9.63 -17.59 -15.93
C ASP A 186 8.53 -18.32 -15.16
N THR A 187 8.23 -17.91 -13.93
CA THR A 187 7.15 -18.49 -13.14
C THR A 187 5.78 -18.08 -13.69
N SER A 188 4.77 -18.93 -13.51
CA SER A 188 3.38 -18.55 -13.81
C SER A 188 2.95 -17.34 -12.99
N THR A 189 3.40 -17.25 -11.73
CA THR A 189 3.16 -16.13 -10.83
C THR A 189 3.69 -14.83 -11.41
N ALA A 190 4.96 -14.78 -11.82
CA ALA A 190 5.55 -13.56 -12.40
C ALA A 190 4.81 -13.09 -13.65
N ARG A 191 4.41 -14.02 -14.54
CA ARG A 191 3.59 -13.68 -15.71
C ARG A 191 2.22 -13.11 -15.34
N THR A 192 1.53 -13.71 -14.37
CA THR A 192 0.22 -13.23 -13.89
C THR A 192 0.34 -11.86 -13.25
N VAL A 193 1.29 -11.67 -12.33
CA VAL A 193 1.56 -10.39 -11.67
C VAL A 193 1.84 -9.31 -12.72
N ALA A 194 2.74 -9.58 -13.66
CA ALA A 194 3.11 -8.62 -14.68
C ALA A 194 1.92 -8.26 -15.60
N ALA A 195 1.05 -9.22 -15.93
CA ALA A 195 -0.16 -8.95 -16.72
C ALA A 195 -1.13 -8.03 -15.96
N VAL A 196 -1.38 -8.32 -14.67
CA VAL A 196 -2.27 -7.50 -13.82
C VAL A 196 -1.70 -6.11 -13.61
N VAL A 197 -0.43 -5.99 -13.24
CA VAL A 197 0.24 -4.71 -13.00
C VAL A 197 0.29 -3.86 -14.27
N ARG A 198 0.54 -4.46 -15.45
CA ARG A 198 0.46 -3.74 -16.73
C ARG A 198 -0.94 -3.22 -17.03
N ALA A 199 -1.96 -4.06 -16.84
CA ALA A 199 -3.34 -3.65 -17.06
C ALA A 199 -3.72 -2.48 -16.13
N GLU A 200 -3.29 -2.56 -14.87
CA GLU A 200 -3.55 -1.53 -13.88
C GLU A 200 -2.78 -0.23 -14.15
N SER A 201 -1.50 -0.33 -14.49
CA SER A 201 -0.67 0.80 -14.90
C SER A 201 -1.27 1.51 -16.12
N HIS A 202 -1.70 0.76 -17.14
CA HIS A 202 -2.35 1.34 -18.32
C HIS A 202 -3.70 2.00 -17.99
N ARG A 203 -4.50 1.38 -17.13
CA ARG A 203 -5.83 1.88 -16.73
C ARG A 203 -5.75 3.15 -15.90
N THR A 204 -4.79 3.24 -14.98
CA THR A 204 -4.71 4.29 -13.96
C THR A 204 -3.61 5.31 -14.22
N GLY A 205 -2.66 5.01 -15.10
CA GLY A 205 -1.43 5.80 -15.30
C GLY A 205 -0.41 5.65 -14.17
N ALA A 206 -0.50 4.59 -13.35
CA ALA A 206 0.50 4.31 -12.31
C ALA A 206 1.86 3.96 -12.95
N LEU A 207 2.96 4.45 -12.36
CA LEU A 207 4.30 4.05 -12.77
C LEU A 207 4.71 2.77 -12.03
N VAL A 208 5.50 1.94 -12.71
CA VAL A 208 5.96 0.65 -12.19
C VAL A 208 7.46 0.72 -11.91
N ILE A 209 7.85 0.38 -10.68
CA ILE A 209 9.25 0.24 -10.25
C ILE A 209 9.56 -1.25 -10.13
N ALA A 210 10.68 -1.72 -10.67
CA ALA A 210 11.22 -3.04 -10.35
C ALA A 210 12.35 -2.94 -9.32
N GLU A 211 12.25 -3.69 -8.24
CA GLU A 211 13.28 -3.76 -7.20
C GLU A 211 14.30 -4.88 -7.42
N GLY A 212 15.44 -4.77 -6.75
CA GLY A 212 16.50 -5.78 -6.81
C GLY A 212 17.18 -5.91 -8.18
N VAL A 213 17.21 -4.85 -8.98
CA VAL A 213 17.90 -4.84 -10.28
C VAL A 213 19.41 -4.71 -10.05
N GLU A 214 20.13 -5.82 -10.10
CA GLU A 214 21.56 -5.87 -9.77
C GLU A 214 22.47 -6.09 -10.98
N THR A 215 21.93 -6.64 -12.07
CA THR A 215 22.64 -6.96 -13.30
C THR A 215 21.94 -6.39 -14.53
N GLU A 216 22.64 -6.31 -15.66
CA GLU A 216 22.02 -5.91 -16.93
C GLU A 216 20.95 -6.92 -17.39
N ASP A 217 21.07 -8.20 -17.01
CA ASP A 217 20.04 -9.21 -17.27
C ASP A 217 18.79 -8.95 -16.44
N ASP A 218 18.94 -8.60 -15.14
CA ASP A 218 17.81 -8.17 -14.30
C ASP A 218 17.11 -6.94 -14.89
N LEU A 219 17.87 -6.02 -15.51
CA LEU A 219 17.30 -4.84 -16.19
C LEU A 219 16.43 -5.22 -17.40
N LEU A 220 16.85 -6.22 -18.19
CA LEU A 220 16.05 -6.73 -19.30
C LEU A 220 14.73 -7.31 -18.77
N VAL A 221 14.82 -8.15 -17.73
CA VAL A 221 13.65 -8.73 -17.07
C VAL A 221 12.72 -7.65 -16.51
N ALA A 222 13.25 -6.65 -15.80
CA ALA A 222 12.46 -5.54 -15.27
C ALA A 222 11.63 -4.83 -16.36
N ARG A 223 12.25 -4.56 -17.51
CA ARG A 223 11.56 -3.96 -18.67
C ARG A 223 10.50 -4.90 -19.24
N GLU A 224 10.78 -6.20 -19.33
CA GLU A 224 9.82 -7.22 -19.76
C GLU A 224 8.64 -7.37 -18.81
N LEU A 225 8.83 -7.09 -17.51
CA LEU A 225 7.76 -7.01 -16.51
C LEU A 225 6.95 -5.70 -16.61
N GLY A 226 7.35 -4.77 -17.47
CA GLY A 226 6.67 -3.49 -17.71
C GLY A 226 7.10 -2.39 -16.74
N ALA A 227 8.26 -2.54 -16.09
CA ALA A 227 8.80 -1.51 -15.22
C ALA A 227 9.24 -0.28 -16.04
N HIS A 228 8.85 0.90 -15.55
CA HIS A 228 9.27 2.19 -16.09
C HIS A 228 10.58 2.61 -15.44
N TRP A 229 10.65 2.39 -14.12
CA TRP A 229 11.78 2.72 -13.26
C TRP A 229 12.32 1.47 -12.60
N GLY A 230 13.53 1.55 -12.05
CA GLY A 230 14.12 0.45 -11.32
C GLY A 230 15.01 0.91 -10.18
N GLN A 231 15.19 0.00 -9.23
CA GLN A 231 16.02 0.20 -8.06
C GLN A 231 16.85 -1.05 -7.81
N GLY A 232 18.14 -0.87 -7.50
CA GLY A 232 19.04 -1.97 -7.20
C GLY A 232 20.50 -1.60 -7.35
N TRP A 233 21.39 -2.55 -7.05
CA TRP A 233 22.83 -2.28 -6.98
C TRP A 233 23.47 -2.00 -8.34
N LEU A 234 22.79 -2.32 -9.45
CA LEU A 234 23.22 -1.90 -10.78
C LEU A 234 23.32 -0.36 -10.88
N PHE A 235 22.44 0.34 -10.18
CA PHE A 235 22.29 1.79 -10.26
C PHE A 235 22.92 2.52 -9.07
N GLY A 236 22.89 1.91 -7.90
CA GLY A 236 23.53 2.44 -6.71
C GLY A 236 23.16 1.66 -5.47
N ARG A 237 24.13 1.50 -4.57
CA ARG A 237 23.87 0.95 -3.23
C ARG A 237 23.28 2.04 -2.32
N PRO A 238 22.51 1.65 -1.29
CA PRO A 238 22.12 2.58 -0.23
C PRO A 238 23.34 3.31 0.36
N GLY A 239 23.25 4.63 0.48
CA GLY A 239 24.34 5.45 1.01
C GLY A 239 23.89 6.86 1.43
N PRO A 240 24.82 7.73 1.84
CA PRO A 240 24.49 9.13 2.14
C PRO A 240 23.83 9.84 0.95
N ILE A 241 22.91 10.77 1.24
CA ILE A 241 22.08 11.45 0.23
C ILE A 241 22.92 12.14 -0.85
N GLU A 242 24.07 12.71 -0.46
CA GLU A 242 25.00 13.42 -1.34
C GLU A 242 25.65 12.50 -2.37
N THR A 243 25.74 11.21 -2.06
CA THR A 243 26.34 10.21 -2.95
C THR A 243 25.32 9.43 -3.75
N ALA A 244 24.08 9.35 -3.25
CA ALA A 244 23.00 8.57 -3.85
C ALA A 244 22.44 9.20 -5.15
N GLY A 245 22.50 10.52 -5.31
CA GLY A 245 21.99 11.20 -6.51
C GLY A 245 22.91 12.29 -7.03
N ARG A 246 23.77 11.98 -8.01
CA ARG A 246 24.67 12.99 -8.63
C ARG A 246 24.05 13.74 -9.81
N ARG A 247 22.99 13.19 -10.43
CA ARG A 247 22.30 13.79 -11.57
C ARG A 247 20.84 13.35 -11.61
N PHE A 248 19.99 14.17 -11.05
CA PHE A 248 18.55 13.95 -11.06
C PHE A 248 17.92 14.34 -12.40
N ASP A 249 16.86 13.64 -12.77
CA ASP A 249 15.94 14.05 -13.82
C ASP A 249 14.96 15.10 -13.26
N PRO A 250 15.05 16.38 -13.67
CA PRO A 250 14.13 17.41 -13.19
C PRO A 250 12.68 17.18 -13.65
N ALA A 251 12.44 16.36 -14.69
CA ALA A 251 11.10 16.06 -15.17
C ALA A 251 10.41 14.94 -14.37
N ALA A 252 11.13 14.21 -13.51
CA ALA A 252 10.60 13.06 -12.79
C ALA A 252 9.27 13.32 -12.04
N PRO A 253 9.07 14.45 -11.35
CA PRO A 253 7.81 14.70 -10.63
C PRO A 253 6.58 14.83 -11.55
N SER A 254 6.80 15.25 -12.80
CA SER A 254 5.74 15.39 -13.80
C SER A 254 5.38 14.07 -14.50
N LEU A 255 6.23 13.04 -14.39
CA LEU A 255 5.93 11.70 -14.90
C LEU A 255 4.92 10.97 -14.00
N LEU A 256 4.91 11.27 -12.70
CA LEU A 256 3.86 10.80 -11.80
C LEU A 256 2.59 11.62 -12.01
N ARG A 257 1.47 10.94 -12.27
CA ARG A 257 0.14 11.58 -12.26
C ARG A 257 -0.10 12.29 -10.92
N ALA A 258 -0.87 13.37 -10.90
CA ALA A 258 -1.15 14.10 -9.67
C ALA A 258 -1.93 13.24 -8.65
N PRO A 259 -1.73 13.45 -7.33
CA PRO A 259 -2.57 12.85 -6.30
C PRO A 259 -4.03 13.26 -6.47
N ARG A 260 -4.95 12.44 -5.94
CA ARG A 260 -6.39 12.61 -6.13
C ARG A 260 -7.09 12.84 -4.77
N PRO A 261 -7.04 14.06 -4.19
CA PRO A 261 -7.68 14.35 -2.93
C PRO A 261 -9.16 13.92 -2.91
N GLY A 262 -9.54 13.16 -1.87
CA GLY A 262 -10.90 12.64 -1.71
C GLY A 262 -11.21 11.34 -2.44
N PHE A 263 -10.29 10.77 -3.24
CA PHE A 263 -10.52 9.49 -3.93
C PHE A 263 -10.74 8.33 -2.96
N HIS A 264 -9.96 8.31 -1.87
CA HIS A 264 -10.13 7.38 -0.75
C HIS A 264 -11.01 7.96 0.36
N ALA A 265 -11.82 9.00 0.13
CA ALA A 265 -12.80 9.38 1.15
C ALA A 265 -13.99 8.42 1.12
N ALA A 266 -14.59 8.14 2.28
CA ALA A 266 -15.84 7.42 2.33
C ALA A 266 -16.96 8.23 1.65
N ALA A 267 -17.49 7.72 0.55
CA ALA A 267 -18.61 8.32 -0.16
C ALA A 267 -19.81 7.37 -0.14
N GLY A 268 -20.76 7.65 0.76
CA GLY A 268 -22.03 6.91 0.84
C GLY A 268 -21.91 5.48 1.36
N SER A 269 -22.95 4.69 1.12
CA SER A 269 -23.02 3.29 1.51
C SER A 269 -22.50 2.33 0.42
N PRO A 270 -22.15 1.07 0.75
CA PRO A 270 -21.83 0.04 -0.24
C PRO A 270 -22.92 -0.12 -1.32
N PHE A 271 -24.21 -0.02 -0.96
CA PHE A 271 -25.30 -0.10 -1.94
C PHE A 271 -25.36 1.11 -2.88
N GLU A 272 -25.02 2.30 -2.40
CA GLU A 272 -24.92 3.52 -3.20
C GLU A 272 -23.73 3.46 -4.15
N ALA A 273 -22.57 3.00 -3.67
CA ALA A 273 -21.39 2.76 -4.50
C ALA A 273 -21.67 1.75 -5.63
N ALA A 274 -22.56 0.78 -5.39
CA ALA A 274 -22.96 -0.21 -6.39
C ALA A 274 -24.00 0.28 -7.40
N ALA A 275 -24.32 1.58 -7.49
CA ALA A 275 -25.45 2.07 -8.29
C ALA A 275 -25.46 1.73 -9.79
N GLY A 276 -24.29 1.53 -10.39
CA GLY A 276 -24.16 1.05 -11.78
C GLY A 276 -24.34 -0.47 -11.96
N GLY A 277 -24.48 -1.22 -10.88
CA GLY A 277 -24.61 -2.68 -10.89
C GLY A 277 -25.96 -3.16 -11.45
N ARG A 278 -25.96 -4.37 -12.01
CA ARG A 278 -27.15 -5.05 -12.54
C ARG A 278 -28.10 -5.41 -11.39
N PRO A 279 -29.39 -5.03 -11.47
CA PRO A 279 -30.38 -5.47 -10.49
C PRO A 279 -30.66 -6.96 -10.65
N LEU A 280 -30.70 -7.70 -9.55
CA LEU A 280 -30.95 -9.14 -9.54
C LEU A 280 -31.95 -9.55 -8.46
N GLY A 281 -32.56 -10.73 -8.63
CA GLY A 281 -33.27 -11.40 -7.54
C GLY A 281 -32.28 -12.02 -6.55
N THR A 282 -32.66 -12.12 -5.28
CA THR A 282 -31.77 -12.61 -4.20
C THR A 282 -31.16 -13.98 -4.50
N ALA A 283 -31.96 -14.94 -4.97
CA ALA A 283 -31.48 -16.28 -5.27
C ALA A 283 -30.45 -16.30 -6.41
N GLU A 284 -30.65 -15.49 -7.45
CA GLU A 284 -29.71 -15.37 -8.58
C GLU A 284 -28.39 -14.73 -8.11
N ALA A 285 -28.47 -13.67 -7.31
CA ALA A 285 -27.29 -12.97 -6.80
C ALA A 285 -26.42 -13.87 -5.90
N LEU A 286 -27.03 -14.59 -4.95
CA LEU A 286 -26.32 -15.55 -4.09
C LEU A 286 -25.74 -16.72 -4.87
N GLY A 287 -26.45 -17.22 -5.89
CA GLY A 287 -25.93 -18.25 -6.80
C GLY A 287 -24.76 -17.75 -7.66
N GLY A 288 -24.72 -16.45 -7.99
CA GLY A 288 -23.57 -15.80 -8.62
C GLY A 288 -22.36 -15.76 -7.70
N LEU A 289 -22.52 -15.21 -6.49
CA LEU A 289 -21.46 -15.09 -5.49
C LEU A 289 -20.78 -16.44 -5.20
N ARG A 290 -21.57 -17.51 -5.00
CA ARG A 290 -21.03 -18.87 -4.77
C ARG A 290 -20.20 -19.39 -5.94
N ARG A 291 -20.62 -19.11 -7.19
CA ARG A 291 -19.86 -19.53 -8.38
C ARG A 291 -18.53 -18.81 -8.48
N VAL A 292 -18.49 -17.52 -8.17
CA VAL A 292 -17.26 -16.72 -8.16
C VAL A 292 -16.28 -17.25 -7.11
N LEU A 293 -16.74 -17.48 -5.89
CA LEU A 293 -15.90 -18.02 -4.81
C LEU A 293 -15.31 -19.39 -5.15
N ALA A 294 -16.09 -20.26 -5.77
CA ALA A 294 -15.60 -21.58 -6.21
C ALA A 294 -14.59 -21.49 -7.36
N ALA A 295 -14.65 -20.45 -8.20
CA ALA A 295 -13.72 -20.24 -9.30
C ALA A 295 -12.41 -19.59 -8.87
N GLU A 296 -12.45 -18.77 -7.82
CA GLU A 296 -11.33 -17.94 -7.35
C GLU A 296 -10.93 -18.31 -5.91
N PRO A 297 -10.30 -19.49 -5.67
CA PRO A 297 -9.99 -19.97 -4.33
C PRO A 297 -8.97 -19.09 -3.59
N THR A 298 -8.23 -18.25 -4.31
CA THR A 298 -7.25 -17.31 -3.75
C THR A 298 -7.83 -15.93 -3.44
N ALA A 299 -9.11 -15.70 -3.73
CA ALA A 299 -9.74 -14.40 -3.54
C ALA A 299 -9.92 -14.05 -2.06
N VAL A 300 -10.00 -12.74 -1.84
CA VAL A 300 -10.34 -12.11 -0.58
C VAL A 300 -11.82 -11.83 -0.57
N VAL A 301 -12.49 -12.22 0.49
CA VAL A 301 -13.91 -11.90 0.67
C VAL A 301 -14.04 -10.86 1.77
N LEU A 302 -14.62 -9.72 1.44
CA LEU A 302 -15.03 -8.71 2.40
C LEU A 302 -16.54 -8.76 2.56
N LEU A 303 -17.01 -8.79 3.79
CA LEU A 303 -18.42 -9.03 4.05
C LEU A 303 -18.94 -8.18 5.19
N SER A 304 -19.97 -7.37 4.94
CA SER A 304 -20.69 -6.60 5.94
C SER A 304 -22.14 -7.05 6.01
N CYS A 305 -22.57 -7.49 7.19
CA CYS A 305 -23.93 -7.95 7.44
C CYS A 305 -24.42 -7.50 8.83
N PRO A 306 -25.59 -6.84 8.95
CA PRO A 306 -26.24 -6.56 10.22
C PRO A 306 -26.52 -7.85 11.01
N GLU A 307 -26.50 -7.79 12.34
CA GLU A 307 -26.83 -8.93 13.22
C GLU A 307 -28.24 -9.47 12.97
N ASP A 308 -29.21 -8.57 12.78
CA ASP A 308 -30.60 -8.91 12.43
C ASP A 308 -30.76 -9.37 10.96
N GLY A 309 -29.67 -9.35 10.20
CA GLY A 309 -29.63 -9.63 8.77
C GLY A 309 -30.33 -8.57 7.93
N VAL A 310 -30.42 -8.84 6.62
CA VAL A 310 -31.34 -8.13 5.73
C VAL A 310 -32.49 -9.10 5.43
N PRO A 311 -33.77 -8.70 5.57
CA PRO A 311 -34.90 -9.58 5.29
C PRO A 311 -34.78 -10.25 3.91
N GLY A 312 -34.92 -11.57 3.87
CA GLY A 312 -34.72 -12.36 2.64
C GLY A 312 -33.27 -12.61 2.22
N PHE A 313 -32.29 -12.11 2.99
CA PHE A 313 -30.86 -12.19 2.73
C PHE A 313 -30.12 -12.82 3.92
N THR A 314 -30.19 -14.15 4.05
CA THR A 314 -29.45 -14.92 5.05
C THR A 314 -28.30 -15.63 4.37
N VAL A 315 -27.06 -15.19 4.63
CA VAL A 315 -25.87 -15.85 4.11
C VAL A 315 -25.22 -16.67 5.21
N ALA A 316 -24.94 -17.94 4.94
CA ALA A 316 -24.17 -18.77 5.84
C ALA A 316 -22.69 -18.33 5.77
N LEU A 317 -22.27 -17.52 6.73
CA LEU A 317 -20.87 -17.11 6.93
C LEU A 317 -19.87 -18.28 6.85
N PRO A 318 -20.15 -19.46 7.44
CA PRO A 318 -19.24 -20.60 7.35
C PRO A 318 -19.05 -21.12 5.92
N ASP A 319 -20.08 -21.05 5.06
CA ASP A 319 -19.99 -21.49 3.66
C ASP A 319 -19.05 -20.58 2.85
N LEU A 320 -19.05 -19.27 3.14
CA LEU A 320 -18.15 -18.31 2.53
C LEU A 320 -16.71 -18.51 3.03
N ALA A 321 -16.54 -18.71 4.34
CA ALA A 321 -15.24 -18.92 4.98
C ALA A 321 -14.52 -20.19 4.51
N GLY A 322 -15.26 -21.24 4.14
CA GLY A 322 -14.67 -22.50 3.68
C GLY A 322 -14.14 -22.49 2.24
N GLN A 323 -14.47 -21.48 1.43
CA GLN A 323 -14.15 -21.45 -0.01
C GLN A 323 -13.13 -20.37 -0.40
N ALA A 324 -12.94 -19.37 0.45
CA ALA A 324 -12.00 -18.28 0.22
C ALA A 324 -10.69 -18.48 0.98
N ARG A 325 -9.59 -17.95 0.44
CA ARG A 325 -8.30 -17.90 1.14
C ARG A 325 -8.37 -17.05 2.41
N SER A 326 -9.11 -15.95 2.36
CA SER A 326 -9.31 -15.05 3.50
C SER A 326 -10.72 -14.46 3.46
N VAL A 327 -11.36 -14.40 4.62
CA VAL A 327 -12.64 -13.72 4.81
C VAL A 327 -12.47 -12.66 5.89
N ILE A 328 -12.77 -11.41 5.52
CA ILE A 328 -12.73 -10.24 6.38
C ILE A 328 -14.19 -9.84 6.65
N VAL A 329 -14.62 -10.01 7.90
CA VAL A 329 -15.97 -9.65 8.34
C VAL A 329 -15.96 -8.21 8.85
N ILE A 330 -16.88 -7.39 8.33
CA ILE A 330 -17.08 -6.00 8.68
C ILE A 330 -18.02 -5.86 9.88
N GLU A 331 -17.45 -5.51 11.04
CA GLU A 331 -18.16 -5.45 12.34
C GLU A 331 -19.07 -4.23 12.52
N ASP A 332 -18.90 -3.15 11.73
CA ASP A 332 -19.82 -1.99 11.69
C ASP A 332 -20.62 -1.92 10.38
N PRO A 333 -21.69 -2.73 10.24
CA PRO A 333 -22.50 -2.75 9.03
C PRO A 333 -23.39 -1.53 8.89
N VAL A 334 -23.67 -1.14 7.64
CA VAL A 334 -24.67 -0.11 7.36
C VAL A 334 -26.05 -0.66 7.75
N PRO A 335 -26.83 0.02 8.60
CA PRO A 335 -28.14 -0.47 8.99
C PRO A 335 -29.03 -0.74 7.78
N GLY A 336 -29.54 -1.97 7.69
CA GLY A 336 -30.40 -2.39 6.59
C GLY A 336 -29.69 -2.62 5.25
N GLU A 337 -28.36 -2.69 5.19
CA GLU A 337 -27.64 -3.11 3.99
C GLU A 337 -26.78 -4.34 4.22
N PHE A 338 -26.70 -5.18 3.21
CA PHE A 338 -25.75 -6.28 3.12
C PHE A 338 -24.77 -5.97 1.99
N ALA A 339 -23.49 -6.25 2.19
CA ALA A 339 -22.54 -6.21 1.09
C ALA A 339 -21.51 -7.34 1.20
N ALA A 340 -21.29 -8.03 0.09
CA ALA A 340 -20.22 -9.01 -0.08
C ALA A 340 -19.39 -8.60 -1.30
N VAL A 341 -18.07 -8.55 -1.11
CA VAL A 341 -17.12 -8.29 -2.17
C VAL A 341 -16.14 -9.45 -2.23
N VAL A 342 -15.90 -9.95 -3.44
CA VAL A 342 -14.84 -10.91 -3.75
C VAL A 342 -13.84 -10.20 -4.64
N ILE A 343 -12.58 -10.10 -4.22
CA ILE A 343 -11.52 -9.52 -5.05
C ILE A 343 -10.35 -10.49 -5.14
N GLY A 344 -9.86 -10.65 -6.37
CA GLY A 344 -8.66 -11.41 -6.70
C GLY A 344 -7.77 -10.64 -7.68
N ALA A 345 -6.72 -11.30 -8.15
CA ALA A 345 -5.78 -10.72 -9.11
C ALA A 345 -6.47 -10.40 -10.45
N GLY A 346 -6.80 -9.13 -10.68
CA GLY A 346 -7.49 -8.68 -11.90
C GLY A 346 -8.96 -9.09 -11.99
N HIS A 347 -9.56 -9.53 -10.89
CA HIS A 347 -10.97 -9.95 -10.81
C HIS A 347 -11.66 -9.30 -9.62
N GLY A 348 -12.94 -8.95 -9.79
CA GLY A 348 -13.77 -8.43 -8.73
C GLY A 348 -15.24 -8.76 -8.93
N HIS A 349 -15.95 -9.01 -7.84
CA HIS A 349 -17.39 -9.20 -7.80
C HIS A 349 -17.94 -8.53 -6.55
N ALA A 350 -18.95 -7.68 -6.68
CA ALA A 350 -19.62 -7.05 -5.55
C ALA A 350 -21.12 -7.34 -5.62
N LEU A 351 -21.67 -7.75 -4.48
CA LEU A 351 -23.10 -7.92 -4.24
C LEU A 351 -23.48 -6.98 -3.10
N CYS A 352 -24.34 -6.00 -3.38
CA CYS A 352 -24.92 -5.13 -2.36
C CYS A 352 -26.44 -5.29 -2.33
N ALA A 353 -27.03 -5.37 -1.15
CA ALA A 353 -28.48 -5.43 -0.96
C ALA A 353 -28.93 -4.39 0.06
N ARG A 354 -30.15 -3.87 -0.11
CA ARG A 354 -30.79 -2.91 0.79
C ARG A 354 -32.17 -3.41 1.22
N ALA A 355 -32.44 -3.33 2.51
CA ALA A 355 -33.67 -3.75 3.15
C ALA A 355 -34.88 -3.03 2.53
N SER A 356 -35.76 -3.82 1.94
CA SER A 356 -37.04 -3.43 1.32
C SER A 356 -37.86 -4.69 1.08
N ASP A 357 -39.14 -4.56 0.73
CA ASP A 357 -40.01 -5.69 0.40
C ASP A 357 -40.54 -5.56 -1.04
N PRO A 358 -40.00 -6.31 -2.03
CA PRO A 358 -38.85 -7.23 -1.91
C PRO A 358 -37.50 -6.50 -1.81
N PRO A 359 -36.42 -7.15 -1.33
CA PRO A 359 -35.10 -6.53 -1.21
C PRO A 359 -34.55 -6.04 -2.55
N GLN A 360 -33.96 -4.85 -2.55
CA GLN A 360 -33.21 -4.35 -3.69
C GLN A 360 -31.81 -4.93 -3.67
N VAL A 361 -31.38 -5.59 -4.75
CA VAL A 361 -30.05 -6.18 -4.87
C VAL A 361 -29.36 -5.65 -6.13
N ARG A 362 -28.10 -5.30 -6.00
CA ARG A 362 -27.21 -4.88 -7.09
C ARG A 362 -25.97 -5.76 -7.12
N VAL A 363 -25.63 -6.23 -8.31
CA VAL A 363 -24.41 -7.01 -8.55
C VAL A 363 -23.56 -6.38 -9.65
N THR A 364 -22.26 -6.32 -9.44
CA THR A 364 -21.32 -5.81 -10.44
C THR A 364 -20.02 -6.63 -10.45
N GLU A 365 -19.43 -6.73 -11.63
CA GLU A 365 -18.08 -7.29 -11.86
C GLU A 365 -17.15 -6.22 -12.47
N ASP A 366 -17.65 -4.99 -12.63
CA ASP A 366 -16.86 -3.85 -13.07
C ASP A 366 -15.87 -3.45 -11.97
N LEU A 367 -14.57 -3.66 -12.20
CA LEU A 367 -13.51 -3.43 -11.21
C LEU A 367 -13.55 -2.04 -10.56
N PRO A 368 -13.71 -0.91 -11.30
CA PRO A 368 -13.89 0.40 -10.69
C PRO A 368 -15.07 0.47 -9.69
N THR A 369 -16.22 -0.09 -10.06
CA THR A 369 -17.39 -0.13 -9.17
C THR A 369 -17.17 -1.06 -7.98
N VAL A 370 -16.60 -2.26 -8.19
CA VAL A 370 -16.24 -3.20 -7.12
C VAL A 370 -15.27 -2.54 -6.14
N ALA A 371 -14.26 -1.83 -6.64
CA ALA A 371 -13.31 -1.09 -5.81
C ALA A 371 -13.98 0.02 -5.00
N ALA A 372 -14.94 0.74 -5.58
CA ALA A 372 -15.72 1.75 -4.86
C ALA A 372 -16.54 1.14 -3.71
N VAL A 373 -17.21 0.01 -3.95
CA VAL A 373 -17.92 -0.75 -2.90
C VAL A 373 -16.94 -1.20 -1.82
N THR A 374 -15.76 -1.70 -2.21
CA THR A 374 -14.72 -2.15 -1.28
C THR A 374 -14.23 -1.02 -0.39
N ARG A 375 -13.97 0.16 -0.96
CA ARG A 375 -13.62 1.35 -0.18
C ARG A 375 -14.73 1.71 0.81
N ALA A 376 -15.98 1.73 0.36
CA ALA A 376 -17.13 2.01 1.24
C ALA A 376 -17.26 1.00 2.40
N LEU A 377 -16.90 -0.26 2.20
CA LEU A 377 -16.86 -1.28 3.25
C LEU A 377 -15.71 -1.05 4.25
N LEU A 378 -14.50 -0.94 3.73
CA LEU A 378 -13.29 -0.88 4.54
C LEU A 378 -13.14 0.43 5.32
N HIS A 379 -13.65 1.55 4.81
CA HIS A 379 -13.60 2.81 5.55
C HIS A 379 -14.44 2.82 6.83
N ARG A 380 -15.46 1.96 6.91
CA ARG A 380 -16.41 1.94 8.04
C ARG A 380 -15.94 1.08 9.21
N HIS A 381 -14.87 0.31 9.04
CA HIS A 381 -14.20 -0.40 10.12
C HIS A 381 -13.41 0.54 11.02
N THR A 382 -14.11 1.13 11.99
CA THR A 382 -13.55 1.82 13.16
C THR A 382 -14.44 1.60 14.36
#